data_AF-A0A4Y2IZW2-F1
#
_entry.id   AF-A0A4Y2IZW2-F1
#
_cell.length_a   1.000
_cell.length_b   1.000
_cell.length_c   1.000
_cell.angle_alpha   90.00
_cell.angle_beta   90.00
_cell.angle_gamma   90.00
#
_symmetry.space_group_name_H-M   'P 1'
#
loop_
_entity.id
_entity.type
_entity.pdbx_description
1 polymer ?
#
loop_
_entity_poly.entity_id
_entity_poly.type
_entity_poly.pdbx_seq_one_letter_code
_entity_poly.pdbx_strand_id
1 'polypeptide(L)'
;MLSRLLKARNEASRVRIRELRQSLSYSDRNEQRGNGRLRMQMNRLNQLVKLDSIGFQYNSEIEYSLHPVVVVESMKTVCTNYNSLKFKNEAPQLCCLNG
;
A
#
# COMPACT_ATOMS: atom_id res chain seq x y z
N MET A 1 17.63 -21.62 -52.52
CA MET A 1 16.39 -22.02 -51.82
C MET A 1 16.52 -21.94 -50.30
N LEU A 2 17.55 -22.54 -49.69
CA LEU A 2 17.79 -22.56 -48.23
C LEU A 2 17.88 -21.18 -47.53
N SER A 3 18.49 -20.19 -48.18
CA SER A 3 18.61 -18.81 -47.62
C SER A 3 17.26 -18.12 -47.40
N ARG A 4 16.25 -18.40 -48.26
CA ARG A 4 14.90 -17.82 -48.12
C ARG A 4 14.14 -18.44 -46.95
N LEU A 5 14.31 -19.74 -46.72
CA LEU A 5 13.71 -20.45 -45.58
C LEU A 5 14.30 -19.98 -44.25
N LEU A 6 15.61 -19.76 -44.17
CA LEU A 6 16.25 -19.21 -42.98
C LEU A 6 15.77 -17.78 -42.67
N LYS A 7 15.63 -16.93 -43.69
CA LYS A 7 15.06 -15.58 -43.52
C LYS A 7 13.62 -15.63 -43.02
N ALA A 8 12.78 -16.49 -43.61
CA ALA A 8 11.39 -16.68 -43.18
C ALA A 8 11.30 -17.19 -41.74
N ARG A 9 12.15 -18.14 -41.36
CA ARG A 9 12.23 -18.66 -39.98
C ARG A 9 12.64 -17.58 -38.99
N ASN A 10 13.64 -16.77 -39.33
CA ASN A 10 14.11 -15.69 -38.47
C ASN A 10 13.05 -14.60 -38.31
N GLU A 11 12.31 -14.28 -39.37
CA GLU A 11 11.22 -13.31 -39.31
C GLU A 11 10.04 -13.83 -38.47
N ALA A 12 9.65 -15.10 -38.64
CA ALA A 12 8.64 -15.74 -37.81
C ALA A 12 9.04 -15.80 -36.32
N SER A 13 10.33 -15.98 -36.02
CA SER A 13 10.85 -15.89 -34.65
C SER A 13 10.78 -14.47 -34.10
N ARG A 14 11.09 -13.45 -34.91
CA ARG A 14 11.00 -12.04 -34.51
C ARG A 14 9.55 -11.62 -34.21
N VAL A 15 8.61 -12.03 -35.05
CA VAL A 15 7.18 -11.76 -34.85
C VAL A 15 6.70 -12.40 -33.54
N ARG A 16 7.01 -13.69 -33.30
CA ARG A 16 6.65 -14.37 -32.05
C ARG A 16 7.22 -13.71 -30.80
N ILE A 17 8.48 -13.28 -30.84
CA ILE A 17 9.10 -12.56 -29.71
C ILE A 17 8.37 -11.23 -29.44
N ARG A 18 7.96 -10.53 -30.49
CA ARG A 18 7.21 -9.27 -30.37
C ARG A 18 5.83 -9.50 -29.75
N GLU A 19 5.12 -10.52 -30.20
CA GLU A 19 3.80 -10.90 -29.67
C GLU A 19 3.88 -11.29 -28.19
N LEU A 20 4.86 -12.12 -27.81
CA LEU A 20 5.12 -12.50 -26.42
C LEU A 20 5.41 -11.29 -25.52
N ARG A 21 6.21 -10.33 -26.01
CA ARG A 21 6.48 -9.09 -25.24
C ARG A 21 5.22 -8.25 -25.06
N GLN A 22 4.35 -8.18 -26.06
CA GLN A 22 3.09 -7.45 -25.97
C GLN A 22 2.11 -8.14 -25.01
N SER A 23 1.99 -9.47 -25.04
CA SER A 23 1.12 -10.21 -24.13
C SER A 23 1.59 -10.11 -22.69
N LEU A 24 2.90 -10.20 -22.44
CA LEU A 24 3.48 -10.01 -21.10
C LEU A 24 3.23 -8.58 -20.60
N SER A 25 3.49 -7.56 -21.41
CA SER A 25 3.24 -6.17 -21.02
C SER A 25 1.76 -5.89 -20.73
N TYR A 26 0.84 -6.51 -21.47
CA TYR A 26 -0.59 -6.42 -21.22
C TYR A 26 -1.00 -7.11 -19.90
N SER A 27 -0.45 -8.30 -19.64
CA SER A 27 -0.65 -9.04 -18.40
C SER A 27 -0.17 -8.24 -17.19
N ASP A 28 1.06 -7.73 -17.22
CA ASP A 28 1.65 -6.95 -16.13
C ASP A 28 0.82 -5.70 -15.81
N ARG A 29 0.34 -5.00 -16.84
CA ARG A 29 -0.54 -3.82 -16.66
C ARG A 29 -1.87 -4.19 -16.02
N ASN A 30 -2.46 -5.32 -16.41
CA ASN A 30 -3.71 -5.79 -15.83
C ASN A 30 -3.54 -6.24 -14.39
N GLU A 31 -2.42 -6.89 -14.07
CA GLU A 31 -2.08 -7.30 -12.71
C GLU A 31 -1.87 -6.07 -11.81
N GLN A 32 -1.08 -5.09 -12.25
CA GLN A 32 -0.89 -3.82 -11.54
C GLN A 32 -2.21 -3.08 -11.32
N ARG A 33 -3.08 -3.05 -12.33
CA ARG A 33 -4.41 -2.43 -12.23
C ARG A 33 -5.34 -3.20 -11.30
N GLY A 34 -5.29 -4.53 -11.31
CA GLY A 34 -6.03 -5.41 -10.40
C GLY A 34 -5.61 -5.20 -8.96
N ASN A 35 -4.30 -5.22 -8.70
CA ASN A 35 -3.72 -5.00 -7.38
C ASN A 35 -4.03 -3.60 -6.84
N GLY A 36 -3.98 -2.57 -7.68
CA GLY A 36 -4.40 -1.22 -7.31
C GLY A 36 -5.88 -1.12 -6.93
N ARG A 37 -6.76 -1.83 -7.65
CA ARG A 37 -8.19 -1.90 -7.33
C ARG A 37 -8.45 -2.61 -6.00
N LEU A 38 -7.80 -3.76 -5.77
CA LEU A 38 -7.90 -4.51 -4.52
C LEU A 38 -7.42 -3.65 -3.35
N ARG A 39 -6.29 -2.96 -3.50
CA ARG A 39 -5.78 -2.04 -2.48
C ARG A 39 -6.78 -0.92 -2.16
N MET A 40 -7.38 -0.30 -3.18
CA MET A 40 -8.41 0.72 -2.94
C MET A 40 -9.66 0.16 -2.25
N GLN A 41 -10.09 -1.05 -2.59
CA GLN A 41 -11.22 -1.71 -1.94
C GLN A 41 -10.90 -2.01 -0.47
N MET A 42 -9.70 -2.54 -0.19
CA MET A 42 -9.26 -2.82 1.17
C MET A 42 -9.16 -1.55 2.00
N ASN A 43 -8.63 -0.46 1.43
CA ASN A 43 -8.58 0.84 2.10
C ASN A 43 -9.98 1.37 2.44
N ARG A 44 -10.97 1.21 1.55
CA ARG A 44 -12.36 1.59 1.83
C ARG A 44 -12.97 0.75 2.94
N LEU A 45 -12.72 -0.56 2.96
CA LEU A 45 -13.19 -1.44 4.02
C LEU A 45 -12.55 -1.07 5.36
N ASN A 46 -11.24 -0.79 5.35
CA ASN A 46 -10.50 -0.35 6.52
C ASN A 46 -11.05 0.95 7.11
N GLN A 47 -11.50 1.90 6.27
CA GLN A 47 -12.15 3.14 6.73
C GLN A 47 -13.50 2.93 7.44
N LEU A 48 -14.15 1.78 7.25
CA LEU A 48 -15.40 1.44 7.93
C LEU A 48 -15.18 0.80 9.29
N VAL A 49 -13.94 0.42 9.63
CA VAL A 49 -13.61 -0.16 10.92
C VAL A 49 -13.76 0.92 11.98
N LYS A 50 -14.72 0.75 12.89
CA LYS A 50 -14.86 1.63 14.05
C LYS A 50 -13.66 1.42 14.98
N LEU A 51 -12.80 2.43 15.07
CA LEU A 51 -11.59 2.36 15.90
C LEU A 51 -11.85 2.68 17.38
N ASP A 52 -13.11 2.95 17.75
CA ASP A 52 -13.56 3.43 19.07
C ASP A 52 -13.15 2.52 20.26
N SER A 53 -12.63 1.30 19.99
CA SER A 53 -12.17 0.34 21.01
C SER A 53 -10.94 -0.52 20.61
N ILE A 54 -10.15 -0.13 19.60
CA ILE A 54 -9.07 -1.00 19.04
C ILE A 54 -7.80 -1.10 19.90
N GLY A 55 -7.71 -0.35 21.01
CA GLY A 55 -6.58 -0.49 21.95
C GLY A 55 -6.31 -1.95 22.38
N PHE A 56 -7.32 -2.84 22.28
CA PHE A 56 -7.20 -4.27 22.63
C PHE A 56 -7.35 -5.24 21.44
N GLN A 57 -7.54 -4.78 20.20
CA GLN A 57 -7.74 -5.63 19.01
C GLN A 57 -6.92 -5.15 17.81
N TYR A 58 -5.62 -4.98 18.01
CA TYR A 58 -4.71 -4.64 16.92
C TYR A 58 -4.74 -5.73 15.83
N ASN A 59 -5.00 -5.35 14.58
CA ASN A 59 -4.95 -6.24 13.42
C ASN A 59 -3.83 -5.75 12.48
N SER A 60 -2.75 -6.54 12.37
CA SER A 60 -1.60 -6.20 11.52
C SER A 60 -1.90 -6.20 10.02
N GLU A 61 -3.03 -6.74 9.57
CA GLU A 61 -3.45 -6.69 8.17
C GLU A 61 -4.03 -5.32 7.77
N ILE A 62 -4.37 -4.46 8.74
CA ILE A 62 -4.92 -3.14 8.49
C ILE A 62 -3.79 -2.11 8.34
N GLU A 63 -3.73 -1.44 7.19
CA GLU A 63 -2.83 -0.31 6.96
C GLU A 63 -3.37 0.96 7.67
N TYR A 64 -3.20 1.04 9.00
CA TYR A 64 -3.75 2.12 9.84
C TYR A 64 -3.29 3.53 9.45
N SER A 65 -2.12 3.68 8.82
CA SER A 65 -1.62 4.96 8.31
C SER A 65 -2.52 5.60 7.24
N LEU A 66 -3.36 4.81 6.58
CA LEU A 66 -4.32 5.29 5.58
C LEU A 66 -5.70 5.59 6.17
N HIS A 67 -5.91 5.35 7.46
CA HIS A 67 -7.19 5.54 8.11
C HIS A 67 -7.39 7.02 8.48
N PRO A 68 -8.52 7.66 8.12
CA PRO A 68 -8.71 9.10 8.22
C PRO A 68 -8.67 9.66 9.64
N VAL A 69 -8.95 8.83 10.65
CA VAL A 69 -8.90 9.25 12.07
C VAL A 69 -7.58 8.90 12.76
N VAL A 70 -6.69 8.14 12.12
CA VAL A 70 -5.38 7.80 12.68
C VAL A 70 -4.39 8.89 12.27
N VAL A 71 -3.77 9.51 13.27
CA VAL A 71 -2.78 10.56 13.07
C VAL A 71 -1.43 10.06 13.58
N VAL A 72 -0.48 9.86 12.67
CA VAL A 72 0.89 9.46 13.01
C VAL A 72 1.76 10.71 13.03
N GLU A 73 2.04 11.22 14.23
CA GLU A 73 2.84 12.45 14.43
C GLU A 73 3.97 12.20 15.45
N SER A 74 4.97 13.09 15.49
CA SER A 74 6.01 13.04 16.53
C SER A 74 5.54 13.74 17.81
N MET A 75 6.00 13.25 18.95
CA MET A 75 5.78 13.89 20.25
C MET A 75 6.62 15.17 20.34
N LYS A 76 6.00 16.32 20.05
CA LYS A 76 6.68 17.64 20.04
C LYS A 76 6.13 18.61 21.07
N THR A 77 4.96 18.32 21.62
CA THR A 77 4.31 19.19 22.61
C THR A 77 4.77 18.79 24.01
N VAL A 78 4.99 19.77 24.89
CA VAL A 78 5.34 19.51 26.28
C VAL A 78 4.07 19.42 27.13
N CYS A 79 3.97 18.36 27.94
CA CYS A 79 2.92 18.18 28.93
C CYS A 79 3.16 19.14 30.10
N THR A 80 2.25 20.10 30.32
CA THR A 80 2.39 21.14 31.35
C THR A 80 2.58 20.57 32.76
N ASN A 81 1.96 19.43 33.06
CA ASN A 81 1.95 18.85 34.40
C ASN A 81 3.23 18.05 34.72
N TYR A 82 3.92 17.49 33.72
CA TYR A 82 5.02 16.54 33.91
C TYR A 82 6.30 16.90 33.14
N ASN A 83 6.29 18.00 32.39
CA ASN A 83 7.38 18.45 31.53
C ASN A 83 7.90 17.38 30.55
N SER A 84 7.06 16.41 30.19
CA SER A 84 7.36 15.34 29.24
C SER A 84 6.88 15.68 27.84
N LEU A 85 7.45 15.04 26.82
CA LEU A 85 6.93 15.14 25.46
C LEU A 85 5.60 14.36 25.36
N LYS A 86 4.67 14.87 24.56
CA LYS A 86 3.34 14.29 24.34
C LYS A 86 2.87 14.51 22.89
N PHE A 87 1.86 13.80 22.45
CA PHE A 87 1.23 14.08 21.16
C PHE A 87 0.30 15.31 21.25
N LYS A 88 0.12 16.01 20.12
CA LYS A 88 -0.67 17.24 20.07
C LYS A 88 -2.11 17.06 20.54
N ASN A 89 -2.75 15.95 20.15
CA ASN A 89 -4.15 15.62 20.46
C ASN A 89 -4.29 14.52 21.51
N GLU A 90 -3.25 14.30 22.31
CA GLU A 90 -3.29 13.31 23.39
C GLU A 90 -4.30 13.71 24.47
N ALA A 91 -5.08 12.75 24.95
CA ALA A 91 -6.08 13.02 25.98
C ALA A 91 -5.42 13.58 27.24
N PRO A 92 -6.03 14.59 27.89
CA PRO A 92 -5.60 15.03 29.22
C PRO A 92 -5.54 13.80 30.14
N GLN A 93 -4.44 13.64 30.89
CA GLN A 93 -4.11 12.51 31.76
C GLN A 93 -3.31 11.35 31.12
N LEU A 94 -3.24 11.23 29.79
CA LEU A 94 -2.38 10.20 29.17
C LEU A 94 -0.90 10.61 29.18
N CYS A 95 -0.59 11.90 29.06
CA CYS A 95 0.81 12.38 29.10
C CYS A 95 1.51 12.20 30.45
N CYS A 96 0.78 11.78 31.47
CA CYS A 96 1.28 11.45 32.80
C CYS A 96 1.87 10.03 32.86
N LEU A 97 1.54 9.16 31.89
CA LEU A 97 1.97 7.76 31.84
C LEU A 97 3.33 7.61 31.16
N ASN A 98 4.28 8.49 31.48
CA ASN A 98 5.63 8.46 30.92
C ASN A 98 6.30 7.09 31.13
N GLY A 99 6.41 6.29 30.06
CA GLY A 99 7.39 5.19 29.94
C GLY A 99 7.08 3.94 30.75
#